data_AF-A0ABD1W5H2-F1
#
_entry.id   AF-A0ABD1W5H2-F1
#
_cell.length_a   1.000
_cell.length_b   1.000
_cell.length_c   1.000
_cell.angle_alpha   90.00
_cell.angle_beta   90.00
_cell.angle_gamma   90.00
#
_symmetry.space_group_name_H-M   'P 1'
#
loop_
_entity.id
_entity.type
_entity.pdbx_description
1 polymer ?
#
loop_
_entity_poly.entity_id
_entity_poly.type
_entity_poly.pdbx_seq_one_letter_code
_entity_poly.pdbx_strand_id
1 'polypeptide(L)'
;MPELQHNVRLIVDLAELDIQKLDRDLRNERETAVALQKEKEKLQSELHHQKKQLDSMEEIVRVLDRIGEESSSGTLTLDSLAKSFADLQRRFAADYTLCNLSCIACSYALPLFIRIFQGWDPLQNPTHGVEVVSLWKNLLRGKDSNSLSEIASPYTQLLMEVVFPAVRISGTNTWQARDPEPMLRFLESWEELLPSPVLQTILDNITHGIHAEKPSQSIPWIHPWLPLLGQKLENCYHTIRSRLASVLHAWHPSDKSAYYILSPWKSVFDPASWEQLMVRYIIPKLLAVMHEFQINPATQNLDQFYWVLNWATAIPTHHMLQLMDIFFNKWQEVLYHWLRSNPNFEEVTKWYLGWKELLPP
;
A
#
# COMPACT_ATOMS: atom_id res chain seq x y z
N MET A 1 -78.93 62.98 48.25
CA MET A 1 -79.06 62.78 46.79
C MET A 1 -78.21 61.58 46.37
N PRO A 2 -78.73 60.35 46.48
CA PRO A 2 -77.96 59.10 46.28
C PRO A 2 -77.69 58.79 44.80
N GLU A 3 -78.62 59.14 43.91
CA GLU A 3 -78.55 58.81 42.48
C GLU A 3 -77.42 59.54 41.74
N LEU A 4 -77.15 60.79 42.11
CA LEU A 4 -76.04 61.58 41.57
C LEU A 4 -74.68 61.00 41.99
N GLN A 5 -74.56 60.51 43.22
CA GLN A 5 -73.35 59.83 43.70
C GLN A 5 -73.16 58.48 43.00
N HIS A 6 -74.24 57.75 42.72
CA HIS A 6 -74.19 56.49 41.98
C HIS A 6 -73.75 56.71 40.52
N ASN A 7 -74.32 57.69 39.82
CA ASN A 7 -73.94 58.02 38.44
C ASN A 7 -72.47 58.47 38.32
N VAL A 8 -71.99 59.29 39.24
CA VAL A 8 -70.57 59.70 39.28
C VAL A 8 -69.68 58.49 39.54
N ARG A 9 -70.06 57.60 40.46
CA ARG A 9 -69.29 56.38 40.75
C ARG A 9 -69.23 55.43 39.55
N LEU A 10 -70.35 55.26 38.84
CA LEU A 10 -70.41 54.46 37.62
C LEU A 10 -69.50 55.04 36.51
N ILE A 11 -69.47 56.36 36.34
CA ILE A 11 -68.59 57.02 35.37
C ILE A 11 -67.11 56.81 35.76
N VAL A 12 -66.79 56.89 37.05
CA VAL A 12 -65.43 56.61 37.56
C VAL A 12 -65.06 55.15 37.32
N ASP A 13 -65.94 54.20 37.62
CA ASP A 13 -65.70 52.76 37.41
C ASP A 13 -65.52 52.42 35.92
N LEU A 14 -66.31 53.05 35.03
CA LEU A 14 -66.17 52.90 33.58
C LEU A 14 -64.85 53.51 33.07
N ALA A 15 -64.49 54.70 33.54
CA ALA A 15 -63.22 55.33 33.19
C ALA A 15 -62.02 54.52 33.70
N GLU A 16 -62.11 53.92 34.89
CA GLU A 16 -61.09 53.04 35.44
C GLU A 16 -60.93 51.76 34.62
N LEU A 17 -62.04 51.13 34.20
CA LEU A 17 -62.02 49.98 33.28
C LEU A 17 -61.40 50.33 31.92
N ASP A 18 -61.74 51.50 31.36
CA ASP A 18 -61.16 51.97 30.10
C ASP A 18 -59.66 52.23 30.23
N ILE A 19 -59.20 52.83 31.34
CA ILE A 19 -57.77 53.03 31.63
C ILE A 19 -57.05 51.68 31.76
N GLN A 20 -57.63 50.70 32.48
CA GLN A 20 -57.04 49.37 32.62
C GLN A 20 -56.97 48.63 31.28
N LYS A 21 -57.99 48.78 30.43
CA LYS A 21 -58.00 48.21 29.08
C LYS A 21 -56.92 48.85 28.21
N LEU A 22 -56.86 50.19 28.20
CA LEU A 22 -55.83 50.94 27.46
C LEU A 22 -54.41 50.58 27.92
N ASP A 23 -54.17 50.42 29.23
CA ASP A 23 -52.85 50.01 29.73
C ASP A 23 -52.49 48.59 29.31
N ARG A 24 -53.44 47.65 29.32
CA ARG A 24 -53.23 46.28 28.80
C ARG A 24 -52.93 46.28 27.31
N ASP A 25 -53.73 47.00 26.53
CA ASP A 25 -53.55 47.10 25.08
C ASP A 25 -52.19 47.75 24.77
N LEU A 26 -51.81 48.80 25.49
CA LEU A 26 -50.53 49.48 25.34
C LEU A 26 -49.33 48.60 25.75
N ARG A 27 -49.47 47.73 26.76
CA ARG A 27 -48.44 46.74 27.10
C ARG A 27 -48.30 45.67 26.02
N ASN A 28 -49.41 45.13 25.53
CA ASN A 28 -49.39 44.15 24.43
C ASN A 28 -48.74 44.74 23.18
N GLU A 29 -49.10 45.97 22.81
CA GLU A 29 -48.48 46.67 21.66
C GLU A 29 -46.99 46.96 21.86
N ARG A 30 -46.55 47.23 23.10
CA ARG A 30 -45.12 47.35 23.41
C ARG A 30 -44.39 46.02 23.27
N GLU A 31 -44.99 44.92 23.73
CA GLU A 31 -44.41 43.58 23.60
C GLU A 31 -44.33 43.14 22.13
N THR A 32 -45.38 43.37 21.34
CA THR A 32 -45.37 43.10 19.90
C THR A 32 -44.32 43.96 19.18
N ALA A 33 -44.20 45.25 19.51
CA ALA A 33 -43.17 46.11 18.94
C ALA A 33 -41.74 45.62 19.26
N VAL A 34 -41.48 45.16 20.48
CA VAL A 34 -40.18 44.57 20.86
C VAL A 34 -39.93 43.26 20.12
N ALA A 35 -40.93 42.40 19.97
CA ALA A 35 -40.81 41.14 19.22
C ALA A 35 -40.49 41.40 17.75
N LEU A 36 -41.22 42.31 17.10
CA LEU A 36 -41.00 42.72 15.71
C LEU A 36 -39.63 43.36 15.51
N GLN A 37 -39.14 44.14 16.47
CA GLN A 37 -37.81 44.74 16.40
C GLN A 37 -36.70 43.67 16.43
N LYS A 38 -36.82 42.65 17.29
CA LYS A 38 -35.89 41.51 17.31
C LYS A 38 -35.95 40.70 16.03
N GLU A 39 -37.14 40.50 15.48
CA GLU A 39 -37.32 39.80 14.21
C GLU A 39 -36.69 40.56 13.04
N LYS A 40 -36.87 41.89 13.01
CA LYS A 40 -36.23 42.77 12.03
C LYS A 40 -34.70 42.67 12.11
N GLU A 41 -34.12 42.72 13.31
CA GLU A 41 -32.67 42.59 13.50
C GLU A 41 -32.15 41.21 13.02
N LYS A 42 -32.89 40.13 13.31
CA LYS A 42 -32.57 38.78 12.82
C LYS A 42 -32.65 38.68 11.30
N LEU A 43 -33.66 39.27 10.68
CA LEU A 43 -33.79 39.27 9.22
C LEU A 43 -32.69 40.11 8.55
N GLN A 44 -32.29 41.21 9.17
CA GLN A 44 -31.18 42.04 8.67
C GLN A 44 -29.84 41.32 8.70
N SER A 45 -29.54 40.56 9.77
CA SER A 45 -28.31 39.77 9.84
C SER A 45 -28.31 38.62 8.83
N GLU A 46 -29.43 37.94 8.64
CA GLU A 46 -29.59 36.92 7.60
C GLU A 46 -29.41 37.48 6.19
N LEU A 47 -30.01 38.64 5.89
CA LEU A 47 -29.86 39.30 4.59
C LEU A 47 -28.39 39.66 4.32
N HIS A 48 -27.67 40.16 5.34
CA HIS A 48 -26.25 40.47 5.20
C HIS A 48 -25.41 39.20 4.95
N HIS A 49 -25.73 38.10 5.63
CA HIS A 49 -25.07 36.81 5.42
C HIS A 49 -25.31 36.27 4.02
N GLN A 50 -26.56 36.24 3.57
CA GLN A 50 -26.94 35.80 2.23
C GLN A 50 -26.30 36.66 1.14
N LYS A 51 -26.27 37.99 1.33
CA LYS A 51 -25.62 38.89 0.37
C LYS A 51 -24.12 38.58 0.23
N LYS A 52 -23.43 38.34 1.33
CA LYS A 52 -22.02 37.95 1.31
C LYS A 52 -21.80 36.61 0.59
N GLN A 53 -22.69 35.62 0.80
CA GLN A 53 -22.62 34.34 0.07
C GLN A 53 -22.85 34.54 -1.43
N LEU A 54 -23.81 35.40 -1.80
CA LEU A 54 -24.11 35.72 -3.21
C LEU A 54 -22.90 36.37 -3.89
N ASP A 55 -22.26 37.34 -3.23
CA ASP A 55 -21.05 38.00 -3.73
C ASP A 55 -19.88 36.99 -3.89
N SER A 56 -19.70 36.07 -2.95
CA SER A 56 -18.71 34.98 -3.05
C SER A 56 -18.99 34.06 -4.25
N MET A 57 -20.23 33.62 -4.42
CA MET A 57 -20.64 32.73 -5.51
C MET A 57 -20.51 33.42 -6.87
N GLU A 58 -20.83 34.71 -6.98
CA GLU A 58 -20.64 35.47 -8.22
C GLU A 58 -19.16 35.53 -8.62
N GLU A 59 -18.26 35.76 -7.67
CA GLU A 59 -16.82 35.74 -7.92
C GLU A 59 -16.32 34.35 -8.35
N ILE A 60 -16.80 33.27 -7.69
CA ILE A 60 -16.46 31.89 -8.07
C ILE A 60 -16.90 31.62 -9.52
N VAL A 61 -18.13 31.97 -9.88
CA VAL A 61 -18.66 31.78 -11.25
C VAL A 61 -17.84 32.56 -12.26
N ARG A 62 -17.50 33.83 -11.98
CA ARG A 62 -16.64 34.63 -12.87
C ARG A 62 -15.27 33.98 -13.12
N VAL A 63 -14.66 33.40 -12.09
CA VAL A 63 -13.38 32.68 -12.24
C VAL A 63 -13.57 31.41 -13.06
N LEU A 64 -14.65 30.66 -12.84
CA LEU A 64 -14.96 29.45 -13.61
C LEU A 64 -15.27 29.75 -15.08
N ASP A 65 -15.99 30.83 -15.38
CA ASP A 65 -16.29 31.28 -16.74
C ASP A 65 -14.99 31.61 -17.49
N ARG A 66 -14.08 32.35 -16.86
CA ARG A 66 -12.74 32.63 -17.43
C ARG A 66 -11.97 31.34 -17.72
N ILE A 67 -11.98 30.38 -16.79
CA ILE A 67 -11.33 29.07 -17.01
C ILE A 67 -11.99 28.31 -18.17
N GLY A 68 -13.32 28.39 -18.29
CA GLY A 68 -14.08 27.80 -19.40
C GLY A 68 -13.72 28.39 -20.76
N GLU A 69 -13.53 29.72 -20.82
CA GLU A 69 -13.04 30.43 -22.00
C GLU A 69 -11.60 30.03 -22.36
N GLU A 70 -10.69 30.00 -21.39
CA GLU A 70 -9.30 29.55 -21.57
C GLU A 70 -9.20 28.09 -22.02
N SER A 71 -10.12 27.24 -21.55
CA SER A 71 -10.21 25.83 -21.95
C SER A 71 -10.64 25.72 -23.41
N SER A 72 -11.66 26.48 -23.81
CA SER A 72 -12.22 26.48 -25.17
C SER A 72 -11.28 27.11 -26.21
N SER A 73 -10.46 28.09 -25.79
CA SER A 73 -9.41 28.69 -26.63
C SER A 73 -8.13 27.84 -26.71
N GLY A 74 -8.00 26.81 -25.87
CA GLY A 74 -6.82 25.94 -25.80
C GLY A 74 -5.61 26.58 -25.12
N THR A 75 -5.76 27.75 -24.48
CA THR A 75 -4.67 28.43 -23.75
C THR A 75 -4.51 27.95 -22.32
N LEU A 76 -5.45 27.14 -21.82
CA LEU A 76 -5.42 26.63 -20.46
C LEU A 76 -4.23 25.69 -20.21
N THR A 77 -3.51 25.94 -19.12
CA THR A 77 -2.38 25.12 -18.66
C THR A 77 -2.67 24.53 -17.29
N LEU A 78 -2.01 23.43 -16.92
CA LEU A 78 -2.17 22.86 -15.58
C LEU A 78 -1.71 23.83 -14.49
N ASP A 79 -0.65 24.61 -14.74
CA ASP A 79 -0.16 25.61 -13.79
C ASP A 79 -1.15 26.77 -13.58
N SER A 80 -1.74 27.31 -14.66
CA SER A 80 -2.73 28.39 -14.56
C SER A 80 -4.01 27.91 -13.88
N LEU A 81 -4.44 26.68 -14.18
CA LEU A 81 -5.58 26.04 -13.55
C LEU A 81 -5.33 25.79 -12.06
N ALA A 82 -4.18 25.19 -11.69
CA ALA A 82 -3.81 24.92 -10.30
C ALA A 82 -3.74 26.21 -9.47
N LYS A 83 -3.15 27.29 -10.02
CA LYS A 83 -3.10 28.60 -9.35
C LYS A 83 -4.50 29.19 -9.12
N SER A 84 -5.38 29.08 -10.09
CA SER A 84 -6.76 29.59 -9.99
C SER A 84 -7.55 28.85 -8.91
N PHE A 85 -7.49 27.51 -8.89
CA PHE A 85 -8.18 26.72 -7.87
C PHE A 85 -7.54 26.85 -6.48
N ALA A 86 -6.22 27.04 -6.38
CA ALA A 86 -5.55 27.35 -5.12
C ALA A 86 -6.01 28.70 -4.55
N ASP A 87 -6.18 29.73 -5.39
CA ASP A 87 -6.72 31.04 -4.98
C ASP A 87 -8.18 30.92 -4.51
N LEU A 88 -9.01 30.19 -5.24
CA LEU A 88 -10.40 29.92 -4.84
C LEU A 88 -10.47 29.18 -3.50
N GLN A 89 -9.65 28.16 -3.30
CA GLN A 89 -9.60 27.41 -2.04
C GLN A 89 -9.16 28.30 -0.87
N ARG A 90 -8.25 29.25 -1.11
CA ARG A 90 -7.76 30.19 -0.08
C ARG A 90 -8.79 31.26 0.27
N ARG A 91 -9.48 31.83 -0.73
CA ARG A 91 -10.44 32.93 -0.54
C ARG A 91 -11.82 32.44 -0.09
N PHE A 92 -12.24 31.27 -0.56
CA PHE A 92 -13.61 30.76 -0.40
C PHE A 92 -13.64 29.33 0.12
N ALA A 93 -12.91 29.04 1.21
CA ALA A 93 -12.76 27.67 1.71
C ALA A 93 -14.07 26.93 2.00
N ALA A 94 -15.07 27.61 2.59
CA ALA A 94 -16.38 27.02 2.91
C ALA A 94 -17.18 26.70 1.64
N ASP A 95 -17.22 27.64 0.69
CA ASP A 95 -17.92 27.48 -0.58
C ASP A 95 -17.21 26.46 -1.49
N TYR A 96 -15.88 26.35 -1.39
CA TYR A 96 -15.09 25.37 -2.13
C TYR A 96 -15.50 23.93 -1.79
N THR A 97 -15.70 23.65 -0.50
CA THR A 97 -16.19 22.34 -0.04
C THR A 97 -17.67 22.15 -0.34
N LEU A 98 -18.49 23.19 -0.16
CA LEU A 98 -19.94 23.13 -0.38
C LEU A 98 -20.29 22.87 -1.84
N CYS A 99 -19.60 23.55 -2.76
CA CYS A 99 -19.80 23.44 -4.21
C CYS A 99 -18.94 22.34 -4.86
N ASN A 100 -18.17 21.58 -4.07
CA ASN A 100 -17.31 20.51 -4.54
C ASN A 100 -16.37 20.94 -5.69
N LEU A 101 -15.74 22.11 -5.54
CA LEU A 101 -14.90 22.71 -6.59
C LEU A 101 -13.68 21.85 -6.94
N SER A 102 -13.27 20.93 -6.07
CA SER A 102 -12.24 19.91 -6.37
C SER A 102 -12.65 18.98 -7.52
N CYS A 103 -13.92 18.59 -7.63
CA CYS A 103 -14.41 17.82 -8.78
C CYS A 103 -14.35 18.62 -10.08
N ILE A 104 -14.68 19.92 -10.01
CA ILE A 104 -14.60 20.81 -11.17
C ILE A 104 -13.13 21.02 -11.58
N ALA A 105 -12.23 21.22 -10.62
CA ALA A 105 -10.80 21.28 -10.89
C ALA A 105 -10.33 20.02 -11.61
N CYS A 106 -10.76 18.84 -11.15
CA CYS A 106 -10.43 17.56 -11.75
C CYS A 106 -10.96 17.42 -13.18
N SER A 107 -12.18 17.88 -13.48
CA SER A 107 -12.76 17.75 -14.83
C SER A 107 -12.00 18.59 -15.87
N TYR A 108 -11.54 19.79 -15.52
CA TYR A 108 -10.68 20.61 -16.37
C TYR A 108 -9.24 20.08 -16.46
N ALA A 109 -8.73 19.49 -15.37
CA ALA A 109 -7.37 18.97 -15.32
C ALA A 109 -7.23 17.68 -16.14
N LEU A 110 -8.22 16.78 -16.10
CA LEU A 110 -8.19 15.48 -16.76
C LEU A 110 -7.72 15.52 -18.22
N PRO A 111 -8.30 16.32 -19.14
CA PRO A 111 -7.84 16.38 -20.53
C PRO A 111 -6.39 16.88 -20.68
N LEU A 112 -5.94 17.79 -19.79
CA LEU A 112 -4.56 18.29 -19.80
C LEU A 112 -3.57 17.23 -19.29
N PHE A 113 -3.97 16.47 -18.27
CA PHE A 113 -3.22 15.32 -17.78
C PHE A 113 -3.12 14.23 -18.86
N ILE A 114 -4.22 13.88 -19.52
CA ILE A 114 -4.21 12.93 -20.64
C ILE A 114 -3.19 13.34 -21.71
N ARG A 115 -3.11 14.64 -22.04
CA ARG A 115 -2.14 15.16 -23.01
C ARG A 115 -0.68 15.03 -22.53
N ILE A 116 -0.40 15.28 -21.25
CA ILE A 116 0.95 15.17 -20.67
C ILE A 116 1.43 13.72 -20.60
N PHE A 117 0.51 12.81 -20.29
CA PHE A 117 0.79 11.38 -20.16
C PHE A 117 0.58 10.60 -21.47
N GLN A 118 0.25 11.29 -22.57
CA GLN A 118 0.06 10.66 -23.86
C GLN A 118 1.38 10.05 -24.35
N GLY A 119 1.37 8.74 -24.59
CA GLY A 119 2.56 7.99 -25.05
C GLY A 119 3.61 7.76 -23.97
N TRP A 120 3.30 8.05 -22.70
CA TRP A 120 4.19 7.76 -21.59
C TRP A 120 4.33 6.24 -21.36
N ASP A 121 5.57 5.78 -21.23
CA ASP A 121 5.90 4.44 -20.74
C ASP A 121 6.49 4.54 -19.32
N PRO A 122 5.73 4.13 -18.28
CA PRO A 122 6.17 4.17 -16.88
C PRO A 122 7.44 3.36 -16.60
N LEU A 123 7.72 2.31 -17.38
CA LEU A 123 8.86 1.43 -17.15
C LEU A 123 10.18 2.00 -17.70
N GLN A 124 10.08 2.91 -18.67
CA GLN A 124 11.24 3.60 -19.25
C GLN A 124 11.53 4.91 -18.52
N ASN A 125 10.48 5.70 -18.26
CA ASN A 125 10.58 7.02 -17.63
C ASN A 125 9.67 7.09 -16.39
N PRO A 126 10.07 6.45 -15.27
CA PRO A 126 9.23 6.35 -14.08
C PRO A 126 8.98 7.70 -13.39
N THR A 127 9.83 8.71 -13.56
CA THR A 127 9.71 10.01 -12.90
C THR A 127 8.83 11.02 -13.65
N HIS A 128 8.34 10.68 -14.84
CA HIS A 128 7.56 11.59 -15.68
C HIS A 128 6.27 12.02 -14.96
N GLY A 129 6.08 13.32 -14.80
CA GLY A 129 4.85 13.89 -14.23
C GLY A 129 4.70 13.76 -12.70
N VAL A 130 5.67 13.20 -11.98
CA VAL A 130 5.68 13.10 -10.51
C VAL A 130 5.51 14.49 -9.87
N GLU A 131 6.27 15.49 -10.34
CA GLU A 131 6.19 16.86 -9.84
C GLU A 131 4.79 17.47 -10.06
N VAL A 132 4.24 17.32 -11.26
CA VAL A 132 2.92 17.85 -11.61
C VAL A 132 1.82 17.18 -10.77
N VAL A 133 1.85 15.86 -10.65
CA VAL A 133 0.86 15.12 -9.84
C VAL A 133 0.98 15.48 -8.36
N SER A 134 2.20 15.69 -7.85
CA SER A 134 2.41 16.08 -6.45
C SER A 134 1.74 17.43 -6.10
N LEU A 135 1.80 18.41 -7.01
CA LEU A 135 1.13 19.70 -6.85
C LEU A 135 -0.39 19.53 -6.79
N TRP A 136 -0.92 18.69 -7.67
CA TRP A 136 -2.35 18.43 -7.79
C TRP A 136 -2.92 17.55 -6.69
N LYS A 137 -2.10 16.67 -6.08
CA LYS A 137 -2.48 15.86 -4.92
C LYS A 137 -3.05 16.70 -3.79
N ASN A 138 -2.39 17.81 -3.46
CA ASN A 138 -2.81 18.71 -2.37
C ASN A 138 -4.10 19.46 -2.69
N LEU A 139 -4.31 19.81 -3.97
CA LEU A 139 -5.50 20.53 -4.42
C LEU A 139 -6.75 19.63 -4.46
N LEU A 140 -6.57 18.34 -4.80
CA LEU A 140 -7.66 17.40 -5.06
C LEU A 140 -8.04 16.52 -3.86
N ARG A 141 -7.14 16.26 -2.89
CA ARG A 141 -7.44 15.38 -1.74
C ARG A 141 -8.39 15.98 -0.69
N GLY A 142 -8.66 17.30 -0.73
CA GLY A 142 -9.48 17.96 0.30
C GLY A 142 -8.87 17.90 1.71
N LYS A 143 -9.39 18.67 2.67
CA LYS A 143 -8.87 18.67 4.05
C LYS A 143 -9.38 17.51 4.92
N ASP A 144 -10.44 16.82 4.49
CA ASP A 144 -11.12 15.80 5.27
C ASP A 144 -10.80 14.39 4.73
N SER A 145 -9.59 13.90 5.00
CA SER A 145 -9.17 12.56 4.61
C SER A 145 -9.74 11.50 5.57
N ASN A 146 -11.04 11.21 5.48
CA ASN A 146 -11.57 9.95 6.01
C ASN A 146 -11.39 8.85 4.95
N SER A 147 -11.03 7.63 5.38
CA SER A 147 -10.67 6.50 4.51
C SER A 147 -11.74 6.12 3.46
N LEU A 148 -13.02 6.34 3.75
CA LEU A 148 -14.12 6.13 2.81
C LEU A 148 -14.20 7.18 1.69
N SER A 149 -13.71 8.40 1.93
CA SER A 149 -13.67 9.49 0.94
C SER A 149 -12.54 9.31 -0.08
N GLU A 150 -11.47 8.58 0.26
CA GLU A 150 -10.33 8.36 -0.65
C GLU A 150 -10.71 7.55 -1.90
N ILE A 151 -11.63 6.59 -1.79
CA ILE A 151 -12.05 5.73 -2.91
C ILE A 151 -12.78 6.55 -3.99
N ALA A 152 -13.58 7.53 -3.56
CA ALA A 152 -14.34 8.42 -4.45
C ALA A 152 -13.66 9.79 -4.63
N SER A 153 -12.40 9.94 -4.21
CA SER A 153 -11.74 11.24 -4.31
C SER A 153 -11.46 11.60 -5.78
N PRO A 154 -11.60 12.87 -6.18
CA PRO A 154 -11.26 13.31 -7.54
C PRO A 154 -9.82 12.97 -7.92
N TYR A 155 -8.92 12.97 -6.93
CA TYR A 155 -7.53 12.58 -7.10
C TYR A 155 -7.37 11.09 -7.49
N THR A 156 -8.06 10.19 -6.79
CA THR A 156 -8.06 8.75 -7.12
C THR A 156 -8.62 8.53 -8.52
N GLN A 157 -9.72 9.20 -8.88
CA GLN A 157 -10.30 9.10 -10.22
C GLN A 157 -9.31 9.57 -11.30
N LEU A 158 -8.64 10.71 -11.11
CA LEU A 158 -7.65 11.23 -12.04
C LEU A 158 -6.53 10.20 -12.31
N LEU A 159 -5.98 9.60 -11.25
CA LEU A 159 -4.91 8.62 -11.39
C LEU A 159 -5.38 7.31 -12.04
N MET A 160 -6.61 6.88 -11.76
CA MET A 160 -7.22 5.72 -12.41
C MET A 160 -7.46 5.92 -13.91
N GLU A 161 -7.71 7.14 -14.36
CA GLU A 161 -7.94 7.48 -15.77
C GLU A 161 -6.63 7.78 -16.53
N VAL A 162 -5.61 8.31 -15.85
CA VAL A 162 -4.41 8.81 -16.51
C VAL A 162 -3.21 7.89 -16.31
N VAL A 163 -2.93 7.50 -15.07
CA VAL A 163 -1.71 6.76 -14.70
C VAL A 163 -1.92 5.26 -14.85
N PHE A 164 -3.02 4.74 -14.30
CA PHE A 164 -3.30 3.31 -14.32
C PHE A 164 -3.35 2.71 -15.75
N PRO A 165 -3.96 3.34 -16.77
CA PRO A 165 -3.99 2.76 -18.11
C PRO A 165 -2.60 2.61 -18.72
N ALA A 166 -1.71 3.59 -18.51
CA ALA A 166 -0.32 3.51 -18.98
C ALA A 166 0.44 2.37 -18.28
N VAL A 167 0.32 2.29 -16.94
CA VAL A 167 0.94 1.20 -16.14
C VAL A 167 0.40 -0.16 -16.54
N ARG A 168 -0.92 -0.27 -16.81
CA ARG A 168 -1.54 -1.50 -17.26
C ARG A 168 -1.01 -1.91 -18.64
N ILE A 169 -0.98 -0.99 -19.59
CA ILE A 169 -0.48 -1.25 -20.95
C ILE A 169 0.98 -1.71 -20.91
N SER A 170 1.86 -1.00 -20.20
CA SER A 170 3.26 -1.42 -20.06
C SER A 170 3.39 -2.73 -19.28
N GLY A 171 2.61 -2.90 -18.21
CA GLY A 171 2.58 -4.13 -17.41
C GLY A 171 2.13 -5.37 -18.18
N THR A 172 1.22 -5.23 -19.14
CA THR A 172 0.73 -6.36 -19.94
C THR A 172 1.56 -6.60 -21.21
N ASN A 173 2.06 -5.55 -21.86
CA ASN A 173 2.66 -5.66 -23.19
C ASN A 173 4.19 -5.66 -23.21
N THR A 174 4.84 -4.90 -22.32
CA THR A 174 6.30 -4.68 -22.36
C THR A 174 7.02 -5.26 -21.16
N TRP A 175 6.37 -5.26 -19.99
CA TRP A 175 6.94 -5.78 -18.76
C TRP A 175 7.14 -7.30 -18.83
N GLN A 176 8.30 -7.74 -18.35
CA GLN A 176 8.62 -9.15 -18.16
C GLN A 176 8.66 -9.44 -16.67
N ALA A 177 7.83 -10.36 -16.18
CA ALA A 177 7.79 -10.70 -14.76
C ALA A 177 9.16 -11.16 -14.20
N ARG A 178 10.03 -11.68 -15.07
CA ARG A 178 11.41 -12.08 -14.75
C ARG A 178 12.36 -10.93 -14.44
N ASP A 179 12.05 -9.74 -14.94
CA ASP A 179 12.78 -8.51 -14.66
C ASP A 179 11.89 -7.59 -13.82
N PRO A 180 11.94 -7.71 -12.49
CA PRO A 180 11.08 -6.93 -11.59
C PRO A 180 11.50 -5.45 -11.54
N GLU A 181 12.76 -5.15 -11.85
CA GLU A 181 13.39 -3.84 -11.61
C GLU A 181 12.67 -2.65 -12.27
N PRO A 182 12.23 -2.71 -13.54
CA PRO A 182 11.55 -1.57 -14.17
C PRO A 182 10.23 -1.20 -13.46
N MET A 183 9.48 -2.21 -13.01
CA MET A 183 8.19 -1.99 -12.34
C MET A 183 8.40 -1.55 -10.89
N LEU A 184 9.40 -2.10 -10.20
CA LEU A 184 9.76 -1.67 -8.83
C LEU A 184 10.22 -0.22 -8.80
N ARG A 185 11.09 0.21 -9.73
CA ARG A 185 11.52 1.61 -9.84
C ARG A 185 10.36 2.58 -10.05
N PHE A 186 9.34 2.16 -10.82
CA PHE A 186 8.10 2.93 -10.96
C PHE A 186 7.35 3.03 -9.62
N LEU A 187 7.13 1.90 -8.93
CA LEU A 187 6.42 1.89 -7.64
C LEU A 187 7.13 2.72 -6.58
N GLU A 188 8.46 2.67 -6.51
CA GLU A 188 9.27 3.48 -5.60
C GLU A 188 9.15 4.98 -5.93
N SER A 189 9.22 5.34 -7.22
CA SER A 189 9.11 6.75 -7.66
C SER A 189 7.72 7.35 -7.39
N TRP A 190 6.68 6.51 -7.29
CA TRP A 190 5.29 6.92 -7.14
C TRP A 190 4.69 6.56 -5.77
N GLU A 191 5.47 6.02 -4.83
CA GLU A 191 5.00 5.50 -3.55
C GLU A 191 4.14 6.52 -2.79
N GLU A 192 4.63 7.75 -2.68
CA GLU A 192 3.90 8.80 -1.97
C GLU A 192 2.68 9.33 -2.76
N LEU A 193 2.64 9.15 -4.08
CA LEU A 193 1.61 9.72 -4.94
C LEU A 193 0.42 8.79 -5.16
N LEU A 194 0.58 7.47 -5.03
CA LEU A 194 -0.46 6.48 -5.30
C LEU A 194 -1.42 6.31 -4.10
N PRO A 195 -2.72 6.61 -4.26
CA PRO A 195 -3.73 6.24 -3.29
C PRO A 195 -3.83 4.72 -3.18
N SER A 196 -4.21 4.23 -1.99
CA SER A 196 -4.36 2.79 -1.73
C SER A 196 -5.20 2.05 -2.79
N PRO A 197 -6.37 2.56 -3.26
CA PRO A 197 -7.15 1.88 -4.29
C PRO A 197 -6.43 1.72 -5.64
N VAL A 198 -5.68 2.74 -6.04
CA VAL A 198 -4.89 2.71 -7.29
C VAL A 198 -3.75 1.72 -7.17
N LEU A 199 -3.02 1.77 -6.05
CA LEU A 199 -1.93 0.84 -5.76
C LEU A 199 -2.42 -0.61 -5.75
N GLN A 200 -3.57 -0.90 -5.12
CA GLN A 200 -4.15 -2.25 -5.11
C GLN A 200 -4.47 -2.75 -6.53
N THR A 201 -5.03 -1.89 -7.37
CA THR A 201 -5.36 -2.25 -8.77
C THR A 201 -4.09 -2.51 -9.60
N ILE A 202 -3.03 -1.71 -9.39
CA ILE A 202 -1.73 -1.95 -10.04
C ILE A 202 -1.13 -3.28 -9.57
N LEU A 203 -1.13 -3.52 -8.26
CA LEU A 203 -0.63 -4.77 -7.68
C LEU A 203 -1.43 -5.99 -8.19
N ASP A 204 -2.73 -5.86 -8.37
CA ASP A 204 -3.54 -6.90 -9.00
C ASP A 204 -3.13 -7.13 -10.46
N ASN A 205 -2.88 -6.08 -11.24
CA ASN A 205 -2.38 -6.29 -12.62
C ASN A 205 -1.01 -7.01 -12.64
N ILE A 206 -0.12 -6.66 -11.70
CA ILE A 206 1.18 -7.30 -11.54
C ILE A 206 1.02 -8.78 -11.15
N THR A 207 0.13 -9.12 -10.21
CA THR A 207 -0.10 -10.52 -9.82
C THR A 207 -0.58 -11.35 -11.00
N HIS A 208 -1.49 -10.81 -11.83
CA HIS A 208 -1.94 -11.49 -13.05
C HIS A 208 -0.78 -11.74 -14.03
N GLY A 209 0.10 -10.75 -14.23
CA GLY A 209 1.31 -10.92 -15.04
C GLY A 209 2.26 -12.00 -14.49
N ILE A 210 2.47 -12.03 -13.17
CA ILE A 210 3.28 -13.06 -12.49
C ILE A 210 2.64 -14.44 -12.65
N HIS A 211 1.32 -14.56 -12.51
CA HIS A 211 0.60 -15.83 -12.68
C HIS A 211 0.64 -16.35 -14.12
N ALA A 212 0.64 -15.45 -15.11
CA ALA A 212 0.73 -15.81 -16.52
C ALA A 212 2.14 -16.32 -16.91
N GLU A 213 3.18 -15.81 -16.26
CA GLU A 213 4.56 -16.25 -16.47
C GLU A 213 4.77 -17.65 -15.88
N LYS A 214 5.04 -18.63 -16.74
CA LYS A 214 5.39 -19.98 -16.26
C LYS A 214 6.73 -19.91 -15.51
N PRO A 215 6.83 -20.44 -14.29
CA PRO A 215 8.10 -20.49 -13.58
C PRO A 215 9.07 -21.39 -14.37
N SER A 216 9.97 -20.74 -15.11
CA SER A 216 11.08 -21.40 -15.79
C SER A 216 12.13 -21.87 -14.76
N GLN A 217 13.27 -22.39 -15.21
CA GLN A 217 14.29 -22.98 -14.33
C GLN A 217 14.82 -22.06 -13.22
N SER A 218 14.61 -20.74 -13.34
CA SER A 218 15.02 -19.74 -12.37
C SER A 218 13.79 -19.07 -11.74
N ILE A 219 13.60 -19.25 -10.44
CA ILE A 219 12.56 -18.62 -9.60
C ILE A 219 13.02 -17.38 -8.78
N PRO A 220 14.29 -16.90 -8.77
CA PRO A 220 14.70 -15.75 -7.94
C PRO A 220 13.92 -14.46 -8.18
N TRP A 221 13.37 -14.27 -9.38
CA TRP A 221 12.65 -13.06 -9.79
C TRP A 221 11.35 -12.82 -9.01
N ILE A 222 10.84 -13.81 -8.28
CA ILE A 222 9.63 -13.65 -7.44
C ILE A 222 9.97 -12.99 -6.10
N HIS A 223 11.21 -13.10 -5.60
CA HIS A 223 11.56 -12.60 -4.27
C HIS A 223 11.33 -11.10 -4.06
N PRO A 224 11.65 -10.22 -5.03
CA PRO A 224 11.40 -8.78 -4.87
C PRO A 224 9.91 -8.42 -4.69
N TRP A 225 8.99 -9.30 -5.12
CA TRP A 225 7.56 -9.10 -5.01
C TRP A 225 6.97 -9.53 -3.67
N LEU A 226 7.69 -10.35 -2.89
CA LEU A 226 7.18 -10.90 -1.62
C LEU A 226 6.76 -9.85 -0.60
N PRO A 227 7.52 -8.75 -0.37
CA PRO A 227 7.11 -7.70 0.56
C PRO A 227 5.81 -7.00 0.16
N LEU A 228 5.54 -6.90 -1.15
CA LEU A 228 4.40 -6.15 -1.70
C LEU A 228 3.16 -7.02 -1.92
N LEU A 229 3.35 -8.30 -2.29
CA LEU A 229 2.29 -9.19 -2.77
C LEU A 229 2.06 -10.42 -1.88
N GLY A 230 2.78 -10.58 -0.76
CA GLY A 230 2.90 -11.83 0.02
C GLY A 230 1.67 -12.75 0.05
N GLN A 231 0.49 -12.26 0.43
CA GLN A 231 -0.76 -13.05 0.46
C GLN A 231 -1.37 -13.26 -0.93
N LYS A 232 -1.27 -12.29 -1.83
CA LYS A 232 -1.77 -12.39 -3.21
C LYS A 232 -1.01 -13.43 -4.03
N LEU A 233 0.20 -13.82 -3.62
CA LEU A 233 1.02 -14.85 -4.27
C LEU A 233 0.75 -16.28 -3.77
N GLU A 234 -0.21 -16.52 -2.86
CA GLU A 234 -0.49 -17.86 -2.34
C GLU A 234 -0.78 -18.88 -3.44
N ASN A 235 -1.51 -18.48 -4.47
CA ASN A 235 -1.82 -19.32 -5.63
C ASN A 235 -0.57 -19.72 -6.44
N CYS A 236 0.48 -18.88 -6.43
CA CYS A 236 1.76 -19.20 -7.06
C CYS A 236 2.57 -20.24 -6.26
N TYR A 237 2.44 -20.26 -4.92
CA TYR A 237 3.29 -21.11 -4.07
C TYR A 237 3.14 -22.59 -4.39
N HIS A 238 1.93 -23.06 -4.73
CA HIS A 238 1.74 -24.45 -5.14
C HIS A 238 2.52 -24.77 -6.45
N THR A 239 2.41 -23.90 -7.46
CA THR A 239 3.12 -24.06 -8.74
C THR A 239 4.64 -23.99 -8.57
N ILE A 240 5.11 -23.06 -7.73
CA ILE A 240 6.53 -22.92 -7.37
C ILE A 240 7.03 -24.18 -6.67
N ARG A 241 6.30 -24.69 -5.67
CA ARG A 241 6.64 -25.94 -4.95
C ARG A 241 6.72 -27.14 -5.90
N SER A 242 5.74 -27.29 -6.78
CA SER A 242 5.74 -28.38 -7.78
C SER A 242 6.95 -28.28 -8.72
N ARG A 243 7.32 -27.07 -9.14
CA ARG A 243 8.49 -26.87 -10.00
C ARG A 243 9.81 -27.12 -9.27
N LEU A 244 9.97 -26.60 -8.06
CA LEU A 244 11.12 -26.88 -7.19
C LEU A 244 11.25 -28.39 -6.97
N ALA A 245 10.15 -29.08 -6.65
CA ALA A 245 10.12 -30.53 -6.51
C ALA A 245 10.59 -31.26 -7.77
N SER A 246 10.16 -30.82 -8.96
CA SER A 246 10.61 -31.39 -10.24
C SER A 246 12.12 -31.19 -10.49
N VAL A 247 12.64 -29.99 -10.22
CA VAL A 247 14.09 -29.71 -10.35
C VAL A 247 14.89 -30.56 -9.36
N LEU A 248 14.42 -30.64 -8.11
CA LEU A 248 15.08 -31.41 -7.06
C LEU A 248 15.00 -32.92 -7.27
N HIS A 249 14.02 -33.40 -8.06
CA HIS A 249 13.97 -34.80 -8.44
C HIS A 249 15.21 -35.22 -9.23
N ALA A 250 15.71 -34.37 -10.14
CA ALA A 250 16.91 -34.61 -10.94
C ALA A 250 18.22 -34.11 -10.29
N TRP A 251 18.14 -33.36 -9.19
CA TRP A 251 19.29 -32.76 -8.51
C TRP A 251 20.25 -33.79 -7.88
N HIS A 252 21.53 -33.44 -7.78
CA HIS A 252 22.56 -34.23 -7.11
C HIS A 252 23.31 -33.37 -6.05
N PRO A 253 23.68 -33.91 -4.87
CA PRO A 253 24.34 -33.16 -3.78
C PRO A 253 25.61 -32.37 -4.13
N SER A 254 26.31 -32.76 -5.20
CA SER A 254 27.48 -32.03 -5.70
C SER A 254 27.16 -30.66 -6.29
N ASP A 255 25.91 -30.43 -6.70
CA ASP A 255 25.46 -29.16 -7.28
C ASP A 255 25.07 -28.16 -6.18
N LYS A 256 25.98 -27.20 -5.93
CA LYS A 256 25.80 -26.13 -4.94
C LYS A 256 24.73 -25.10 -5.34
N SER A 257 24.35 -25.02 -6.62
CA SER A 257 23.41 -24.00 -7.11
C SER A 257 22.01 -24.17 -6.51
N ALA A 258 21.60 -25.41 -6.21
CA ALA A 258 20.30 -25.70 -5.63
C ALA A 258 20.12 -25.06 -4.23
N TYR A 259 21.18 -25.01 -3.42
CA TYR A 259 21.13 -24.34 -2.12
C TYR A 259 20.87 -22.84 -2.28
N TYR A 260 21.56 -22.17 -3.20
CA TYR A 260 21.34 -20.74 -3.47
C TYR A 260 19.93 -20.45 -3.96
N ILE A 261 19.37 -21.33 -4.81
CA ILE A 261 18.00 -21.19 -5.31
C ILE A 261 16.98 -21.39 -4.18
N LEU A 262 17.21 -22.34 -3.27
CA LEU A 262 16.26 -22.74 -2.23
C LEU A 262 16.35 -21.90 -0.95
N SER A 263 17.54 -21.43 -0.58
CA SER A 263 17.78 -20.71 0.68
C SER A 263 16.80 -19.54 0.93
N PRO A 264 16.41 -18.72 -0.07
CA PRO A 264 15.51 -17.61 0.18
C PRO A 264 14.04 -18.06 0.32
N TRP A 265 13.69 -19.29 -0.08
CA TRP A 265 12.35 -19.87 0.12
C TRP A 265 12.12 -20.38 1.54
N LYS A 266 13.19 -20.58 2.32
CA LYS A 266 13.09 -21.02 3.71
C LYS A 266 12.29 -20.05 4.57
N SER A 267 12.40 -18.74 4.34
CA SER A 267 11.63 -17.72 5.05
C SER A 267 10.23 -17.49 4.49
N VAL A 268 9.93 -18.02 3.29
CA VAL A 268 8.66 -17.80 2.59
C VAL A 268 7.67 -18.92 2.85
N PHE A 269 8.15 -20.17 2.86
CA PHE A 269 7.30 -21.31 3.16
C PHE A 269 7.10 -21.49 4.66
N ASP A 270 5.94 -22.01 5.04
CA ASP A 270 5.71 -22.44 6.41
C ASP A 270 6.66 -23.60 6.78
N PRO A 271 7.04 -23.74 8.07
CA PRO A 271 8.01 -24.73 8.50
C PRO A 271 7.66 -26.17 8.10
N ALA A 272 6.38 -26.54 8.13
CA ALA A 272 5.93 -27.89 7.80
C ALA A 272 6.07 -28.17 6.31
N SER A 273 5.64 -27.24 5.46
CA SER A 273 5.81 -27.29 4.01
C SER A 273 7.27 -27.34 3.60
N TRP A 274 8.14 -26.59 4.28
CA TRP A 274 9.59 -26.59 4.05
C TRP A 274 10.20 -27.95 4.39
N GLU A 275 9.90 -28.48 5.58
CA GLU A 275 10.38 -29.77 6.03
C GLU A 275 9.97 -30.91 5.11
N GLN A 276 8.70 -30.95 4.68
CA GLN A 276 8.23 -31.97 3.72
C GLN A 276 9.02 -31.96 2.42
N LEU A 277 9.41 -30.78 1.92
CA LEU A 277 10.21 -30.65 0.71
C LEU A 277 11.64 -31.18 0.94
N MET A 278 12.25 -30.86 2.09
CA MET A 278 13.56 -31.38 2.48
C MET A 278 13.56 -32.92 2.60
N VAL A 279 12.59 -33.48 3.33
CA VAL A 279 12.47 -34.94 3.58
C VAL A 279 12.22 -35.71 2.29
N ARG A 280 11.47 -35.14 1.35
CA ARG A 280 11.10 -35.84 0.12
C ARG A 280 12.21 -35.83 -0.94
N TYR A 281 12.98 -34.76 -1.05
CA TYR A 281 13.89 -34.58 -2.20
C TYR A 281 15.37 -34.39 -1.85
N ILE A 282 15.68 -33.78 -0.70
CA ILE A 282 17.06 -33.46 -0.32
C ILE A 282 17.64 -34.55 0.59
N ILE A 283 16.98 -34.80 1.73
CA ILE A 283 17.47 -35.71 2.77
C ILE A 283 17.79 -37.12 2.25
N PRO A 284 16.95 -37.78 1.42
CA PRO A 284 17.25 -39.13 0.93
C PRO A 284 18.55 -39.20 0.12
N LYS A 285 18.84 -38.14 -0.65
CA LYS A 285 20.05 -38.05 -1.47
C LYS A 285 21.28 -37.73 -0.63
N LEU A 286 21.15 -36.88 0.39
CA LEU A 286 22.21 -36.65 1.36
C LEU A 286 22.50 -37.93 2.16
N LEU A 287 21.47 -38.68 2.56
CA LEU A 287 21.64 -39.99 3.21
C LEU A 287 22.40 -40.96 2.32
N ALA A 288 22.05 -41.07 1.04
CA ALA A 288 22.77 -41.92 0.08
C ALA A 288 24.26 -41.53 -0.02
N VAL A 289 24.55 -40.24 -0.18
CA VAL A 289 25.94 -39.74 -0.20
C VAL A 289 26.67 -40.03 1.11
N MET A 290 26.02 -39.86 2.26
CA MET A 290 26.61 -40.18 3.57
C MET A 290 26.83 -41.69 3.79
N HIS A 291 25.98 -42.54 3.20
CA HIS A 291 26.17 -43.99 3.20
C HIS A 291 27.29 -44.44 2.26
N GLU A 292 27.51 -43.76 1.13
CA GLU A 292 28.65 -44.00 0.24
C GLU A 292 29.95 -43.40 0.77
N PHE A 293 29.86 -42.38 1.64
CA PHE A 293 31.01 -41.69 2.19
C PHE A 293 31.96 -42.64 2.93
N GLN A 294 33.23 -42.67 2.49
CA GLN A 294 34.27 -43.49 3.09
C GLN A 294 35.27 -42.61 3.83
N ILE A 295 35.56 -43.00 5.07
CA ILE A 295 36.55 -42.34 5.91
C ILE A 295 37.84 -43.14 5.80
N ASN A 296 38.82 -42.61 5.06
CA ASN A 296 40.13 -43.22 4.91
C ASN A 296 41.21 -42.29 5.49
N PRO A 297 41.89 -42.68 6.59
CA PRO A 297 42.96 -41.88 7.19
C PRO A 297 44.14 -41.58 6.27
N ALA A 298 44.41 -42.42 5.27
CA ALA A 298 45.54 -42.23 4.34
C ALA A 298 45.22 -41.25 3.20
N THR A 299 43.97 -41.21 2.74
CA THR A 299 43.51 -40.33 1.65
C THR A 299 42.08 -39.87 1.91
N GLN A 300 41.95 -38.71 2.54
CA GLN A 300 40.68 -38.12 2.95
C GLN A 300 40.06 -37.35 1.76
N ASN A 301 38.93 -37.81 1.21
CA ASN A 301 38.10 -36.99 0.32
C ASN A 301 36.98 -36.36 1.15
N LEU A 302 36.91 -35.03 1.22
CA LEU A 302 35.93 -34.30 2.03
C LEU A 302 34.74 -33.76 1.22
N ASP A 303 34.73 -33.95 -0.10
CA ASP A 303 33.73 -33.33 -0.97
C ASP A 303 32.31 -33.73 -0.58
N GLN A 304 32.07 -35.02 -0.39
CA GLN A 304 30.78 -35.58 0.01
C GLN A 304 30.34 -35.07 1.39
N PHE A 305 31.28 -34.90 2.31
CA PHE A 305 31.02 -34.33 3.63
C PHE A 305 30.62 -32.85 3.54
N TYR A 306 31.35 -32.06 2.73
CA TYR A 306 31.00 -30.66 2.49
C TYR A 306 29.67 -30.49 1.76
N TRP A 307 29.31 -31.42 0.86
CA TRP A 307 28.00 -31.40 0.21
C TRP A 307 26.87 -31.46 1.23
N VAL A 308 27.00 -32.27 2.28
CA VAL A 308 26.00 -32.38 3.36
C VAL A 308 26.04 -31.15 4.28
N LEU A 309 27.24 -30.68 4.63
CA LEU A 309 27.40 -29.54 5.53
C LEU A 309 26.80 -28.24 4.95
N ASN A 310 26.85 -28.05 3.63
CA ASN A 310 26.21 -26.90 2.97
C ASN A 310 24.70 -26.79 3.27
N TRP A 311 24.04 -27.88 3.64
CA TRP A 311 22.62 -27.90 3.96
C TRP A 311 22.31 -27.81 5.46
N ALA A 312 23.32 -27.73 6.34
CA ALA A 312 23.16 -27.72 7.80
C ALA A 312 22.25 -26.60 8.31
N THR A 313 22.29 -25.43 7.65
CA THR A 313 21.45 -24.29 8.01
C THR A 313 20.05 -24.37 7.40
N ALA A 314 19.83 -25.18 6.36
CA ALA A 314 18.56 -25.27 5.63
C ALA A 314 17.67 -26.42 6.13
N ILE A 315 18.25 -27.53 6.54
CA ILE A 315 17.54 -28.73 7.00
C ILE A 315 17.18 -28.60 8.48
N PRO A 316 15.99 -29.05 8.93
CA PRO A 316 15.67 -29.10 10.36
C PRO A 316 16.69 -29.91 11.16
N THR A 317 17.07 -29.42 12.34
CA THR A 317 18.17 -29.97 13.15
C THR A 317 18.06 -31.47 13.38
N HIS A 318 16.85 -31.99 13.63
CA HIS A 318 16.64 -33.41 13.92
C HIS A 318 16.97 -34.34 12.72
N HIS A 319 16.77 -33.89 11.48
CA HIS A 319 17.19 -34.65 10.29
C HIS A 319 18.71 -34.53 10.05
N MET A 320 19.30 -33.38 10.37
CA MET A 320 20.75 -33.22 10.31
C MET A 320 21.46 -34.14 11.31
N LEU A 321 20.90 -34.31 12.51
CA LEU A 321 21.44 -35.25 13.51
C LEU A 321 21.48 -36.69 12.96
N GLN A 322 20.43 -37.15 12.27
CA GLN A 322 20.42 -38.49 11.67
C GLN A 322 21.52 -38.68 10.61
N LEU A 323 21.78 -37.65 9.79
CA LEU A 323 22.88 -37.65 8.82
C LEU A 323 24.25 -37.71 9.53
N MET A 324 24.39 -36.95 10.62
CA MET A 324 25.61 -36.94 11.42
C MET A 324 25.83 -38.24 12.21
N ASP A 325 24.79 -38.93 12.65
CA ASP A 325 24.92 -40.24 13.29
C ASP A 325 25.58 -41.26 12.37
N ILE A 326 25.24 -41.26 11.07
CA ILE A 326 25.88 -42.12 10.07
C ILE A 326 27.37 -41.79 9.93
N PHE A 327 27.70 -40.50 9.91
CA PHE A 327 29.09 -40.04 9.91
C PHE A 327 29.84 -40.53 11.15
N PHE A 328 29.31 -40.26 12.34
CA PHE A 328 29.97 -40.57 13.60
C PHE A 328 30.18 -42.07 13.79
N ASN A 329 29.23 -42.92 13.39
CA ASN A 329 29.40 -44.36 13.45
C ASN A 329 30.60 -44.83 12.62
N LYS A 330 30.69 -44.40 11.36
CA LYS A 330 31.83 -44.73 10.48
C LYS A 330 33.15 -44.15 11.00
N TRP A 331 33.10 -42.91 11.49
CA TRP A 331 34.27 -42.22 12.01
C TRP A 331 34.83 -42.91 13.26
N GLN A 332 33.94 -43.33 14.18
CA GLN A 332 34.29 -44.10 15.36
C GLN A 332 34.83 -45.49 15.01
N GLU A 333 34.23 -46.19 14.05
CA GLU A 333 34.72 -47.48 13.58
C GLU A 333 36.14 -47.38 13.03
N VAL A 334 36.42 -46.40 12.17
CA VAL A 334 37.77 -46.18 11.62
C VAL A 334 38.77 -45.85 12.73
N LEU A 335 38.40 -44.94 13.64
CA LEU A 335 39.25 -44.59 14.78
C LEU A 335 39.54 -45.81 15.66
N TYR A 336 38.53 -46.63 15.96
CA TYR A 336 38.67 -47.83 16.77
C TYR A 336 39.59 -48.87 16.13
N HIS A 337 39.42 -49.13 14.83
CA HIS A 337 40.30 -50.04 14.10
C HIS A 337 41.73 -49.51 14.05
N TRP A 338 41.91 -48.21 13.79
CA TRP A 338 43.23 -47.59 13.74
C TRP A 338 43.94 -47.67 15.10
N LEU A 339 43.22 -47.40 16.20
CA LEU A 339 43.75 -47.51 17.56
C LEU A 339 44.18 -48.94 17.93
N ARG A 340 43.56 -49.95 17.34
CA ARG A 340 43.89 -51.37 17.57
C ARG A 340 45.09 -51.87 16.76
N SER A 341 45.48 -51.18 15.69
CA SER A 341 46.49 -51.62 14.73
C SER A 341 47.91 -51.07 15.01
N ASN A 342 48.27 -50.80 16.27
CA ASN A 342 49.53 -50.13 16.68
C ASN A 342 49.76 -48.79 15.94
N PRO A 343 48.92 -47.77 16.18
CA PRO A 343 48.97 -46.50 15.46
C PRO A 343 50.14 -45.61 15.89
N ASN A 344 50.50 -44.67 15.01
CA ASN A 344 51.23 -43.46 15.40
C ASN A 344 50.25 -42.47 16.07
N PHE A 345 50.36 -42.27 17.38
CA PHE A 345 49.44 -41.41 18.14
C PHE A 345 49.48 -39.94 17.71
N GLU A 346 50.60 -39.46 17.17
CA GLU A 346 50.70 -38.08 16.67
C GLU A 346 49.84 -37.89 15.40
N GLU A 347 49.84 -38.88 14.51
CA GLU A 347 49.00 -38.88 13.30
C GLU A 347 47.51 -38.98 13.63
N VAL A 348 47.15 -39.86 14.58
CA VAL A 348 45.77 -40.00 15.06
C VAL A 348 45.28 -38.70 15.68
N THR A 349 46.12 -38.02 16.46
CA THR A 349 45.77 -36.74 17.09
C THR A 349 45.56 -35.65 16.04
N LYS A 350 46.46 -35.53 15.05
CA LYS A 350 46.30 -34.57 13.95
C LYS A 350 45.03 -34.83 13.13
N TRP A 351 44.74 -36.10 12.84
CA TRP A 351 43.52 -36.49 12.13
C TRP A 351 42.24 -36.18 12.92
N TYR A 352 42.22 -36.50 14.22
CA TYR A 352 41.11 -36.17 15.11
C TYR A 352 40.86 -34.66 15.19
N LEU A 353 41.93 -33.87 15.39
CA LEU A 353 41.83 -32.41 15.45
C LEU A 353 41.34 -31.81 14.14
N GLY A 354 41.83 -32.30 13.00
CA GLY A 354 41.36 -31.87 11.68
C GLY A 354 39.86 -32.11 11.48
N TRP A 355 39.32 -33.25 11.93
CA TRP A 355 37.87 -33.48 11.90
C TRP A 355 37.10 -32.59 12.88
N LYS A 356 37.64 -32.35 14.06
CA LYS A 356 37.02 -31.50 15.08
C LYS A 356 36.86 -30.06 14.59
N GLU A 357 37.81 -29.55 13.80
CA GLU A 357 37.73 -28.21 13.20
C GLU A 357 36.64 -28.09 12.11
N LEU A 358 36.23 -29.20 11.49
CA LEU A 358 35.24 -29.23 10.41
C LEU A 358 33.79 -29.38 10.89
N LEU A 359 33.60 -29.82 12.14
CA LEU A 359 32.27 -29.99 12.71
C LEU A 359 31.72 -28.61 13.13
N PRO A 360 30.48 -28.27 12.74
CA PRO A 360 29.84 -27.04 13.18
C PRO A 360 29.68 -27.04 14.71
N PRO A 361 29.80 -25.87 15.37
CA PRO A 361 29.82 -25.74 16.83
C PRO A 361 28.50 -26.12 17.52
#